data_AF-A0A3N4LGR2-F1
#
_entry.id   AF-A0A3N4LGR2-F1
#
_cell.length_a   1.000
_cell.length_b   1.000
_cell.length_c   1.000
_cell.angle_alpha   90.00
_cell.angle_beta   90.00
_cell.angle_gamma   90.00
#
_symmetry.space_group_name_H-M   'P 1'
#
loop_
_entity.id
_entity.type
_entity.pdbx_description
1 polymer ?
#
loop_
_entity_poly.entity_id
_entity_poly.type
_entity_poly.pdbx_seq_one_letter_code
_entity_poly.pdbx_strand_id
1 'polypeptide(L)'
;LFLLLTTSISASSFSPPPLFCKCTCGTNSTIIPLDEPPHTCADCTRSFCLGYNLPFCKGVQKEEDVATSCFARDGLMDRVLVWGFVIVTVGLLVWAGIRGW
;
A
#
# COMPACT_ATOMS: atom_id res chain seq x y z
N LEU A 1 -17.32 8.83 31.89
CA LEU A 1 -17.69 8.99 30.46
C LEU A 1 -16.46 9.33 29.60
N PHE A 2 -15.65 10.34 29.95
CA PHE A 2 -14.43 10.71 29.21
C PHE A 2 -13.33 9.62 29.15
N LEU A 3 -13.20 8.79 30.19
CA LEU A 3 -12.22 7.69 30.26
C LEU A 3 -12.65 6.40 29.53
N LEU A 4 -13.89 6.34 29.00
CA LEU A 4 -14.39 5.18 28.25
C LEU A 4 -14.15 5.30 26.73
N LEU A 5 -13.77 6.48 26.21
CA LEU A 5 -13.49 6.66 24.77
C LEU A 5 -12.05 6.29 24.38
N THR A 6 -11.12 6.17 25.32
CA THR A 6 -9.69 5.95 25.03
C THR A 6 -9.32 4.49 24.81
N THR A 7 -10.23 3.55 25.07
CA THR A 7 -9.98 2.09 24.94
C THR A 7 -10.15 1.56 23.51
N SER A 8 -10.52 2.40 22.55
CA SER A 8 -10.77 2.02 21.15
C SER A 8 -9.55 2.14 20.23
N ILE A 9 -8.37 2.49 20.76
CA ILE A 9 -7.16 2.62 19.94
C ILE A 9 -6.65 1.22 19.65
N SER A 10 -7.23 0.61 18.62
CA SER A 10 -6.85 -0.68 18.08
C SER A 10 -5.34 -0.72 17.86
N ALA A 11 -4.68 -1.70 18.49
CA ALA A 11 -3.32 -2.07 18.15
C ALA A 11 -3.30 -2.46 16.67
N SER A 12 -2.79 -1.57 15.81
CA SER A 12 -2.57 -1.89 14.41
C SER A 12 -1.40 -2.87 14.35
N SER A 13 -1.71 -4.13 14.06
CA SER A 13 -0.71 -5.12 13.69
C SER A 13 0.11 -4.57 12.51
N PHE A 14 1.43 -4.71 12.59
CA PHE A 14 2.31 -4.40 11.48
C PHE A 14 2.12 -5.49 10.41
N SER A 15 1.09 -5.34 9.59
CA SER A 15 0.97 -6.09 8.35
C SER A 15 1.95 -5.49 7.35
N PRO A 16 2.75 -6.30 6.64
CA PRO A 16 3.50 -5.79 5.50
C PRO A 16 2.53 -5.10 4.53
N PRO A 17 2.91 -3.94 3.95
CA PRO A 17 2.04 -3.22 3.04
C PRO A 17 1.76 -4.12 1.82
N PRO A 18 0.50 -4.24 1.38
CA PRO A 18 0.16 -5.02 0.21
C PRO A 18 0.86 -4.43 -1.01
N LEU A 19 1.69 -5.24 -1.66
CA LEU A 19 2.42 -4.87 -2.86
C LEU A 19 1.59 -5.26 -4.09
N PHE A 20 1.59 -4.43 -5.11
CA PHE A 20 0.88 -4.68 -6.37
C PHE A 20 1.83 -4.48 -7.54
N CYS A 21 1.94 -5.49 -8.40
CA CYS A 21 2.68 -5.39 -9.65
C CYS A 21 1.72 -5.02 -10.77
N LYS A 22 1.93 -3.86 -11.40
CA LYS A 22 1.21 -3.44 -12.59
C LYS A 22 1.98 -3.90 -13.82
N CYS A 23 1.40 -4.84 -14.56
CA CYS A 23 1.87 -5.26 -15.87
C CYS A 23 1.15 -4.43 -16.94
N THR A 24 1.90 -3.68 -17.74
CA THR A 24 1.39 -2.97 -18.91
C THR A 24 1.87 -3.66 -20.18
N CYS A 25 0.98 -3.83 -21.14
CA CYS A 25 1.18 -4.64 -22.34
C CYS A 25 0.50 -3.92 -23.50
N GLY A 26 1.25 -3.12 -24.24
CA GLY A 26 0.69 -2.14 -25.18
C GLY A 26 -0.29 -1.20 -24.46
N THR A 27 -1.57 -1.23 -24.83
CA THR A 27 -2.63 -0.39 -24.25
C THR A 27 -3.35 -1.02 -23.05
N ASN A 28 -3.08 -2.29 -22.73
CA ASN A 28 -3.77 -3.01 -21.66
C ASN A 28 -2.93 -3.06 -20.37
N SER A 29 -3.58 -2.91 -19.22
CA SER A 29 -2.92 -2.94 -17.90
C SER A 29 -3.61 -3.97 -17.01
N THR A 30 -2.83 -4.80 -16.31
CA THR A 30 -3.33 -5.70 -15.25
C THR A 30 -2.56 -5.46 -13.97
N ILE A 31 -3.25 -5.49 -12.82
CA ILE A 31 -2.67 -5.30 -11.50
C ILE A 31 -2.75 -6.64 -10.76
N ILE A 32 -1.60 -7.14 -10.31
CA ILE A 32 -1.46 -8.44 -9.66
C ILE A 32 -1.01 -8.19 -8.21
N PRO A 33 -1.71 -8.72 -7.20
CA PRO A 33 -1.28 -8.62 -5.80
C PRO A 33 -0.08 -9.53 -5.53
N LEU A 34 0.88 -9.02 -4.75
CA LEU A 34 2.00 -9.74 -4.16
C LEU A 34 1.75 -9.75 -2.64
N ASP A 35 0.95 -10.70 -2.19
CA ASP A 35 0.44 -10.75 -0.82
C ASP A 35 1.36 -11.55 0.12
N GLU A 36 2.21 -12.43 -0.41
CA GLU A 36 2.95 -13.42 0.40
C GLU A 36 4.48 -13.22 0.34
N PRO A 37 5.19 -13.11 1.50
CA PRO A 37 6.64 -13.24 1.53
C PRO A 37 7.03 -14.66 1.08
N PRO A 38 7.97 -14.83 0.14
CA PRO A 38 9.12 -13.97 -0.16
C PRO A 38 8.95 -12.98 -1.33
N HIS A 39 7.75 -12.78 -1.88
CA HIS A 39 7.57 -11.95 -3.07
C HIS A 39 7.78 -10.46 -2.76
N THR A 40 8.73 -9.84 -3.46
CA THR A 40 9.07 -8.42 -3.33
C THR A 40 8.87 -7.68 -4.65
N CYS A 41 9.02 -6.34 -4.69
CA CYS A 41 9.02 -5.62 -5.97
C CYS A 41 10.09 -6.13 -6.96
N ALA A 42 11.14 -6.81 -6.47
CA ALA A 42 12.14 -7.43 -7.34
C ALA A 42 11.58 -8.63 -8.12
N ASP A 43 10.52 -9.28 -7.63
CA ASP A 43 9.80 -10.34 -8.33
C ASP A 43 8.90 -9.79 -9.45
N CYS A 44 8.57 -8.49 -9.42
CA CYS A 44 7.78 -7.81 -10.46
C CYS A 44 8.60 -7.57 -11.73
N THR A 45 8.91 -8.67 -12.41
CA THR A 45 9.68 -8.71 -13.65
C THR A 45 8.77 -8.99 -14.85
N ARG A 46 9.29 -8.74 -16.05
CA ARG A 46 8.55 -9.02 -17.30
C ARG A 46 8.20 -10.51 -17.44
N SER A 47 9.11 -11.39 -17.04
CA SER A 47 8.88 -12.84 -17.04
C SER A 47 7.77 -13.25 -16.07
N PHE A 48 7.64 -12.57 -14.93
CA PHE A 48 6.53 -12.79 -14.01
C PHE A 48 5.18 -12.44 -14.65
N CYS A 49 5.07 -11.29 -15.34
CA CYS A 49 3.86 -10.90 -16.06
C CYS A 49 3.49 -11.87 -17.20
N LEU A 50 4.47 -12.42 -17.92
CA LEU A 50 4.25 -13.41 -18.98
C LEU A 50 3.80 -14.77 -18.41
N GLY A 51 4.26 -15.13 -17.21
CA GLY A 51 3.91 -16.36 -16.51
C GLY A 51 2.42 -16.52 -16.20
N TYR A 52 1.69 -15.41 -16.00
CA TYR A 52 0.24 -15.40 -15.76
C TYR A 52 -0.61 -15.67 -17.03
N ASN A 53 0.02 -15.89 -18.20
CA ASN A 53 -0.62 -16.29 -19.47
C ASN A 53 -1.82 -15.41 -19.88
N LEU A 54 -1.70 -14.09 -19.74
CA LEU A 54 -2.79 -13.17 -20.04
C LEU A 54 -3.05 -13.16 -21.57
N PRO A 55 -4.31 -13.37 -22.02
CA PRO A 55 -4.62 -13.57 -23.44
C PRO A 55 -4.29 -12.36 -24.31
N PHE A 56 -4.26 -11.17 -23.72
CA PHE A 56 -3.90 -9.91 -24.37
C PHE A 56 -2.38 -9.68 -24.51
N CYS A 57 -1.54 -10.43 -23.78
CA CYS A 57 -0.08 -10.39 -23.93
C CYS A 57 0.49 -11.50 -24.80
N LYS A 58 -0.32 -12.50 -25.14
CA LYS A 58 0.11 -13.68 -25.92
C LYS A 58 0.52 -13.36 -27.37
N GLY A 59 0.13 -12.19 -27.88
CA GLY A 59 0.44 -11.71 -29.24
C GLY A 59 1.40 -10.51 -29.30
N VAL A 60 1.83 -9.96 -28.16
CA VAL A 60 2.75 -8.82 -28.11
C VAL A 60 4.18 -9.39 -28.07
N GLN A 61 4.79 -9.55 -29.24
CA GLN A 61 6.08 -10.22 -29.44
C GLN A 61 7.31 -9.32 -29.24
N LYS A 62 7.14 -8.07 -28.82
CA LYS A 62 8.25 -7.16 -28.54
C LYS A 62 8.44 -7.05 -27.03
N GLU A 63 9.55 -7.59 -26.56
CA GLU A 63 10.00 -7.53 -25.16
C GLU A 63 10.12 -6.09 -24.62
N GLU A 64 10.16 -5.10 -25.53
CA GLU A 64 10.23 -3.67 -25.27
C GLU A 64 8.89 -2.99 -24.89
N ASP A 65 7.73 -3.58 -25.24
CA ASP A 65 6.39 -2.98 -25.01
C ASP A 65 5.73 -3.43 -23.68
N VAL A 66 6.45 -4.20 -22.87
CA VAL A 66 5.99 -4.65 -21.54
C VAL A 66 6.68 -3.83 -20.46
N ALA A 67 5.93 -2.92 -19.84
CA ALA A 67 6.38 -2.17 -18.68
C ALA A 67 5.82 -2.79 -17.40
N THR A 68 6.70 -3.11 -16.45
CA THR A 68 6.32 -3.48 -15.08
C THR A 68 6.51 -2.27 -14.18
N SER A 69 5.55 -2.03 -13.30
CA SER A 69 5.64 -0.98 -12.29
C SER A 69 5.12 -1.53 -10.98
N CYS A 70 5.95 -1.46 -9.94
CA CYS A 70 5.55 -1.89 -8.61
C CYS A 70 4.88 -0.72 -7.87
N PHE A 71 3.70 -0.95 -7.32
CA PHE A 71 2.95 0.00 -6.51
C PHE A 71 2.70 -0.61 -5.14
N ALA A 72 3.17 0.05 -4.08
CA ALA A 72 2.68 -0.21 -2.73
C ALA A 72 1.39 0.62 -2.55
N ARG A 73 0.26 -0.04 -2.30
CA ARG A 73 -1.04 0.66 -2.16
C ARG A 73 -1.18 1.38 -0.81
N ASP A 74 -0.41 0.94 0.18
CA ASP A 74 -0.29 1.59 1.48
C ASP A 74 1.12 2.17 1.63
N GLY A 75 1.32 3.37 1.06
CA GLY A 75 2.56 4.11 1.24
C GLY A 75 2.70 4.57 2.68
N LEU A 76 3.95 4.79 3.13
CA LEU A 76 4.25 5.47 4.40
C LEU A 76 3.48 6.79 4.54
N MET A 77 3.13 7.43 3.42
CA MET A 77 2.38 8.68 3.37
C MET A 77 0.97 8.56 3.97
N ASP A 78 0.20 7.53 3.60
CA ASP A 78 -1.14 7.30 4.15
C ASP A 78 -1.08 7.02 5.66
N ARG A 79 -0.07 6.27 6.09
CA ARG A 79 0.18 6.00 7.52
C ARG A 79 0.62 7.25 8.28
N VAL A 80 1.53 8.04 7.73
CA VAL A 80 2.05 9.27 8.35
C VAL A 80 0.95 10.31 8.48
N LEU A 81 0.06 10.43 7.49
CA LEU A 81 -1.07 11.36 7.54
C LEU A 81 -2.02 11.04 8.70
N VAL A 82 -2.38 9.76 8.88
CA VAL A 82 -3.25 9.32 9.98
C VAL A 82 -2.59 9.55 11.34
N TRP A 83 -1.33 9.11 11.50
CA TRP A 83 -0.61 9.28 12.77
C TRP A 83 -0.37 10.75 13.11
N GLY A 84 -0.09 11.59 12.12
CA GLY A 84 0.06 13.04 12.30
C GLY A 84 -1.22 13.67 12.85
N PHE A 85 -2.38 13.36 12.27
CA PHE A 85 -3.67 13.86 12.74
C PHE A 85 -3.96 13.45 14.20
N VAL A 86 -3.67 12.20 14.56
CA VAL A 86 -3.83 11.69 15.93
C VAL A 86 -2.93 12.45 16.91
N ILE A 87 -1.64 12.63 16.60
CA ILE A 87 -0.69 13.35 17.47
C ILE A 87 -1.13 14.80 17.68
N VAL A 88 -1.55 15.49 16.60
CA VAL A 88 -2.02 16.88 16.67
C VAL A 88 -3.26 16.98 17.58
N THR A 89 -4.24 16.10 17.39
CA THR A 89 -5.49 16.14 18.16
C THR A 89 -5.25 15.83 19.63
N VAL A 90 -4.45 14.81 19.93
CA VAL A 90 -4.06 14.45 21.31
C VAL A 90 -3.26 15.58 21.95
N GLY A 91 -2.31 16.17 21.23
CA GLY A 91 -1.52 17.31 21.71
C GLY A 91 -2.38 18.52 22.07
N LEU A 92 -3.35 18.86 21.21
CA LEU A 92 -4.31 19.94 21.46
C LEU A 92 -5.20 19.65 22.68
N LEU A 93 -5.70 18.43 22.82
CA LEU A 93 -6.52 18.02 23.97
C LEU A 93 -5.74 18.04 25.28
N VAL A 94 -4.50 17.52 25.28
CA VAL A 94 -3.63 17.53 26.46
C VAL A 94 -3.29 18.96 26.84
N TRP A 95 -2.95 19.82 25.87
CA TRP A 95 -2.66 21.23 26.12
C TRP A 95 -3.87 21.97 26.72
N ALA A 96 -5.06 21.74 26.17
CA ALA A 96 -6.30 22.31 26.70
C ALA A 96 -6.61 21.80 28.12
N GLY A 97 -6.32 20.53 28.42
CA GLY A 97 -6.49 19.99 29.77
C GLY A 97 -5.55 20.60 30.81
N ILE A 98 -4.30 20.88 30.44
CA ILE A 98 -3.31 21.49 31.35
C ILE A 98 -3.57 22.98 31.54
N ARG A 99 -3.97 23.71 30.49
CA ARG A 99 -4.22 25.16 30.52
C ARG A 99 -5.66 25.54 30.87
N GLY A 100 -6.59 24.61 30.78
CA GLY A 100 -8.01 24.79 31.08
C GLY A 100 -8.34 24.66 32.57
N TRP A 101 -7.34 24.47 33.43
CA TRP A 101 -7.46 24.55 34.88
C TRP A 101 -6.57 25.67 35.44
#